data_AF-A0A2N2C2D3-F1
#
_entry.id   AF-A0A2N2C2D3-F1
#
_cell.length_a   1.000
_cell.length_b   1.000
_cell.length_c   1.000
_cell.angle_alpha   90.00
_cell.angle_beta   90.00
_cell.angle_gamma   90.00
#
_symmetry.space_group_name_H-M   'P 1'
#
loop_
_entity.id
_entity.type
_entity.pdbx_description
1 polymer ?
#
loop_
_entity_poly.entity_id
_entity_poly.type
_entity_poly.pdbx_seq_one_letter_code
_entity_poly.pdbx_strand_id
1 'polypeptide(L)'
;GKWLNPKFAGTRIPTLRETLEFTKGKVGVNLDLKLTESQSYVIPDLVAIIDEFEMQYQVLLTSTCLTCLEMVKEINPNIQTGYITYRITPVLLANPSIDVISMKSSFVTQSIVSQVHGANKKILVWTVNSRSEIERMSRLGVNNIITDRPFYAKEVIFKLTADRFIVTLLKVILNS
;
A
#
# COMPACT_ATOMS: atom_id res chain seq x y z
N GLY A 1 -8.35 9.87 19.36
CA GLY A 1 -8.36 11.12 20.14
C GLY A 1 -9.78 11.53 20.46
N LYS A 2 -9.96 12.45 21.43
CA LYS A 2 -11.28 12.88 21.94
C LYS A 2 -12.28 13.29 20.84
N TRP A 3 -11.81 13.86 19.74
CA TRP A 3 -12.63 14.28 18.59
C TRP A 3 -13.39 13.12 17.92
N LEU A 4 -12.86 11.89 17.98
CA LEU A 4 -13.50 10.72 17.39
C LEU A 4 -14.50 10.07 18.36
N ASN A 5 -14.11 9.94 19.63
CA ASN A 5 -14.94 9.40 20.70
C ASN A 5 -14.36 9.81 22.06
N PRO A 6 -15.19 10.19 23.06
CA PRO A 6 -14.72 10.54 24.40
C PRO A 6 -13.81 9.49 25.06
N LYS A 7 -14.00 8.20 24.77
CA LYS A 7 -13.17 7.10 25.30
C LYS A 7 -11.69 7.17 24.90
N PHE A 8 -11.37 7.97 23.88
CA PHE A 8 -9.99 8.21 23.41
C PHE A 8 -9.43 9.56 23.89
N ALA A 9 -9.98 10.12 24.96
CA ALA A 9 -9.37 11.25 25.66
C ALA A 9 -8.02 10.81 26.27
N GLY A 10 -7.01 11.69 26.22
CA GLY A 10 -5.68 11.40 26.73
C GLY A 10 -4.73 10.69 25.77
N THR A 11 -5.22 10.05 24.70
CA THR A 11 -4.36 9.45 23.66
C THR A 11 -3.40 10.48 23.06
N ARG A 12 -2.10 10.18 23.05
CA ARG A 12 -1.05 10.99 22.41
C ARG A 12 -0.82 10.55 20.97
N ILE A 13 -0.20 11.42 20.17
CA ILE A 13 0.28 11.04 18.84
C ILE A 13 1.48 10.12 19.07
N PRO A 14 1.47 8.88 18.55
CA PRO A 14 2.62 7.99 18.69
C PRO A 14 3.78 8.51 17.87
N THR A 15 4.99 8.30 18.37
CA THR A 15 6.22 8.46 17.60
C THR A 15 6.35 7.34 16.56
N LEU A 16 7.24 7.54 15.58
CA LEU A 16 7.58 6.48 14.63
C LEU A 16 8.17 5.26 15.37
N ARG A 17 9.06 5.49 16.34
CA ARG A 17 9.69 4.43 17.14
C ARG A 17 8.66 3.58 17.87
N GLU A 18 7.71 4.20 18.56
CA GLU A 18 6.61 3.46 19.24
C GLU A 18 5.75 2.68 18.24
N THR A 19 5.54 3.21 17.04
CA THR A 19 4.78 2.52 15.99
C THR A 19 5.53 1.30 15.44
N LEU A 20 6.83 1.42 15.18
CA LEU A 20 7.67 0.33 14.71
C LEU A 20 7.78 -0.76 15.78
N GLU A 21 8.07 -0.40 17.04
CA GLU A 21 8.08 -1.33 18.18
C GLU A 21 6.76 -2.11 18.30
N PHE A 22 5.63 -1.40 18.19
CA PHE A 22 4.32 -2.03 18.31
C PHE A 22 4.04 -3.03 17.18
N THR A 23 4.53 -2.76 15.97
CA THR A 23 4.19 -3.52 14.75
C THR A 23 5.24 -4.56 14.35
N LYS A 24 6.49 -4.46 14.82
CA LYS A 24 7.60 -5.37 14.48
C LYS A 24 7.20 -6.84 14.64
N GLY A 25 7.36 -7.62 13.57
CA GLY A 25 7.03 -9.04 13.53
C GLY A 25 5.53 -9.39 13.53
N LYS A 26 4.63 -8.40 13.53
CA LYS A 26 3.16 -8.62 13.61
C LYS A 26 2.43 -8.28 12.33
N VAL A 27 2.76 -7.13 11.71
CA VAL A 27 2.03 -6.63 10.53
C VAL A 27 2.91 -5.71 9.69
N GLY A 28 2.82 -5.82 8.36
CA GLY A 28 3.46 -4.88 7.44
C GLY A 28 2.97 -3.45 7.65
N VAL A 29 3.85 -2.47 7.48
CA VAL A 29 3.56 -1.05 7.69
C VAL A 29 3.64 -0.31 6.36
N ASN A 30 2.53 0.25 5.90
CA ASN A 30 2.54 1.25 4.85
C ASN A 30 2.66 2.65 5.49
N LEU A 31 3.84 3.25 5.42
CA LEU A 31 4.14 4.54 6.03
C LEU A 31 4.11 5.64 4.96
N ASP A 32 3.04 6.45 5.01
CA ASP A 32 2.77 7.54 4.07
C ASP A 32 3.47 8.84 4.50
N LEU A 33 4.55 9.17 3.79
CA LEU A 33 5.36 10.36 4.00
C LEU A 33 4.65 11.60 3.43
N LYS A 34 4.06 12.39 4.33
CA LYS A 34 3.49 13.71 4.04
C LYS A 34 4.56 14.80 4.02
N LEU A 35 5.57 14.60 3.18
CA LEU A 35 6.72 15.50 3.03
C LEU A 35 6.66 16.23 1.69
N THR A 36 7.19 17.45 1.69
CA THR A 36 7.59 18.16 0.47
C THR A 36 9.08 17.92 0.19
N GLU A 37 9.53 18.25 -1.02
CA GLU A 37 10.95 18.18 -1.39
C GLU A 37 11.85 19.01 -0.45
N SER A 38 11.37 20.18 -0.01
CA SER A 38 12.07 21.02 0.97
C SER A 38 12.20 20.38 2.36
N GLN A 39 11.48 19.30 2.63
CA GLN A 39 11.53 18.54 3.87
C GLN A 39 12.29 17.21 3.71
N SER A 40 12.90 16.95 2.54
CA SER A 40 13.66 15.72 2.27
C SER A 40 14.85 15.51 3.20
N TYR A 41 15.33 16.55 3.89
CA TYR A 41 16.41 16.45 4.87
C TYR A 41 16.13 15.48 6.03
N VAL A 42 14.87 15.10 6.28
CA VAL A 42 14.50 14.12 7.32
C VAL A 42 14.63 12.66 6.88
N ILE A 43 14.83 12.41 5.58
CA ILE A 43 14.86 11.06 5.02
C ILE A 43 16.01 10.20 5.58
N PRO A 44 17.24 10.72 5.75
CA PRO A 44 18.32 9.95 6.39
C PRO A 44 17.97 9.46 7.79
N ASP A 45 17.40 10.35 8.64
CA ASP A 45 16.99 9.99 10.00
C ASP A 45 15.85 8.97 10.00
N LEU A 46 14.89 9.11 9.08
CA LEU A 46 13.80 8.16 8.89
C LEU A 46 14.33 6.76 8.54
N VAL A 47 15.25 6.66 7.57
CA VAL A 47 15.84 5.39 7.14
C VAL A 47 16.65 4.77 8.29
N ALA A 48 17.44 5.59 9.01
CA ALA A 48 18.19 5.12 10.18
C ALA A 48 17.27 4.53 11.27
N ILE A 49 16.11 5.14 11.52
CA ILE A 49 15.12 4.59 12.45
C ILE A 49 14.56 3.25 11.94
N ILE A 50 14.26 3.11 10.65
CA ILE A 50 13.76 1.84 10.10
C ILE A 50 14.81 0.72 10.24
N ASP A 51 16.07 1.04 9.96
CA ASP A 51 17.19 0.11 10.05
C ASP A 51 17.53 -0.29 11.49
N GLU A 52 17.46 0.64 12.44
CA GLU A 52 17.60 0.35 13.87
C GLU A 52 16.59 -0.70 14.35
N PHE A 53 15.37 -0.66 13.82
CA PHE A 53 14.33 -1.64 14.12
C PHE A 53 14.41 -2.88 13.23
N GLU A 54 15.33 -2.96 12.27
CA GLU A 54 15.47 -4.05 11.30
C GLU A 54 14.17 -4.32 10.51
N MET A 55 13.44 -3.25 10.19
CA MET A 55 12.12 -3.34 9.55
C MET A 55 12.12 -3.01 8.06
N GLN A 56 13.29 -2.95 7.41
CA GLN A 56 13.44 -2.60 5.99
C GLN A 56 12.59 -3.48 5.04
N TYR A 57 12.32 -4.74 5.41
CA TYR A 57 11.46 -5.65 4.62
C TYR A 57 9.99 -5.68 5.08
N GLN A 58 9.66 -5.03 6.20
CA GLN A 58 8.30 -4.94 6.75
C GLN A 58 7.64 -3.58 6.46
N VAL A 59 8.44 -2.56 6.11
CA VAL A 59 7.98 -1.21 5.80
C VAL A 59 7.89 -0.99 4.28
N LEU A 60 6.76 -0.46 3.83
CA LEU A 60 6.58 0.17 2.53
C LEU A 60 6.47 1.69 2.77
N LEU A 61 7.42 2.46 2.26
CA LEU A 61 7.37 3.92 2.29
C LEU A 61 6.58 4.44 1.10
N THR A 62 5.44 5.11 1.34
CA THR A 62 4.66 5.76 0.28
C THR A 62 4.77 7.28 0.34
N SER A 63 4.74 7.96 -0.80
CA SER A 63 4.74 9.44 -0.82
C SER A 63 4.25 10.01 -2.15
N THR A 64 3.83 11.28 -2.14
CA THR A 64 3.67 12.10 -3.35
C THR A 64 4.97 12.83 -3.74
N CYS A 65 6.00 12.80 -2.89
CA CYS A 65 7.31 13.39 -3.15
C CYS A 65 8.22 12.34 -3.81
N LEU A 66 8.38 12.39 -5.14
CA LEU A 66 9.21 11.41 -5.87
C LEU A 66 10.68 11.48 -5.45
N THR A 67 11.22 12.68 -5.30
CA THR A 67 12.60 12.92 -4.87
C THR A 67 12.88 12.34 -3.48
N CYS A 68 11.89 12.39 -2.58
CA CYS A 68 11.99 11.75 -1.27
C CYS A 68 12.10 10.22 -1.37
N LEU A 69 11.35 9.59 -2.28
CA LEU A 69 11.43 8.13 -2.50
C LEU A 69 12.73 7.71 -3.18
N GLU A 70 13.24 8.54 -4.10
CA GLU A 70 14.55 8.35 -4.73
C GLU A 70 15.66 8.39 -3.67
N MET A 71 15.64 9.39 -2.79
CA MET A 71 16.59 9.48 -1.67
C MET A 71 16.50 8.29 -0.72
N VAL A 72 15.31 7.79 -0.40
CA VAL A 72 15.15 6.55 0.38
C VAL A 72 15.87 5.39 -0.29
N LYS A 73 15.69 5.21 -1.60
CA LYS A 73 16.28 4.10 -2.35
C LYS A 73 17.79 4.22 -2.51
N GLU A 74 18.30 5.44 -2.60
CA GLU A 74 19.75 5.71 -2.59
C GLU A 74 20.39 5.33 -1.26
N ILE A 75 19.73 5.63 -0.12
CA ILE A 75 20.26 5.32 1.22
C ILE A 75 20.11 3.83 1.53
N ASN A 76 18.94 3.25 1.30
CA ASN A 76 18.69 1.83 1.54
C ASN A 76 17.77 1.23 0.46
N PRO A 77 18.33 0.53 -0.55
CA PRO A 77 17.55 -0.02 -1.66
C PRO A 77 16.63 -1.19 -1.24
N ASN A 78 16.84 -1.78 -0.06
CA ASN A 78 16.00 -2.87 0.45
C ASN A 78 14.61 -2.40 0.88
N ILE A 79 14.47 -1.13 1.27
CA ILE A 79 13.17 -0.58 1.68
C ILE A 79 12.28 -0.43 0.46
N GLN A 80 11.07 -0.99 0.51
CA GLN A 80 10.12 -0.84 -0.59
C GLN A 80 9.57 0.59 -0.62
N THR A 81 9.43 1.15 -1.82
CA THR A 81 8.88 2.49 -2.04
C THR A 81 7.64 2.47 -2.91
N GLY A 82 6.71 3.40 -2.67
CA GLY A 82 5.49 3.54 -3.43
C GLY A 82 5.10 4.98 -3.74
N TYR A 83 4.90 5.28 -5.02
CA TYR A 83 4.53 6.62 -5.45
C TYR A 83 3.00 6.78 -5.48
N ILE A 84 2.52 7.81 -4.77
CA ILE A 84 1.09 8.17 -4.72
C ILE A 84 0.79 9.09 -5.90
N THR A 85 -0.10 8.67 -6.78
CA THR A 85 -0.46 9.42 -7.98
C THR A 85 -1.91 9.20 -8.41
N TYR A 86 -2.43 10.10 -9.23
CA TYR A 86 -3.74 9.96 -9.88
C TYR A 86 -3.64 9.58 -11.36
N ARG A 87 -2.42 9.53 -11.90
CA ARG A 87 -2.13 9.16 -13.29
C ARG A 87 -0.82 8.38 -13.37
N ILE A 88 -0.76 7.43 -14.29
CA ILE A 88 0.48 6.76 -14.67
C ILE A 88 1.08 7.45 -15.89
N THR A 89 2.41 7.48 -15.96
CA THR A 89 3.16 7.93 -17.14
C THR A 89 4.29 6.92 -17.40
N PRO A 90 4.81 6.83 -18.63
CA PRO A 90 5.96 5.98 -18.92
C PRO A 90 7.17 6.28 -18.02
N VAL A 91 7.39 7.55 -17.67
CA VAL A 91 8.47 7.96 -16.75
C VAL A 91 8.29 7.35 -15.36
N LEU A 92 7.07 7.40 -14.80
CA LEU A 92 6.80 6.78 -13.49
C LEU A 92 6.91 5.26 -13.55
N LEU A 93 6.46 4.63 -14.64
CA LEU A 93 6.56 3.19 -14.82
C LEU A 93 8.00 2.72 -15.08
N ALA A 94 8.87 3.57 -15.60
CA ALA A 94 10.29 3.24 -15.81
C ALA A 94 11.18 3.56 -14.59
N ASN A 95 10.71 4.37 -13.64
CA ASN A 95 11.52 4.81 -12.51
C ASN A 95 11.84 3.62 -11.57
N PRO A 96 13.13 3.31 -11.32
CA PRO A 96 13.54 2.18 -10.48
C PRO A 96 13.27 2.40 -9.00
N SER A 97 13.13 3.65 -8.56
CA SER A 97 12.85 4.03 -7.17
C SER A 97 11.37 3.93 -6.80
N ILE A 98 10.54 3.31 -7.66
CA ILE A 98 9.12 3.08 -7.43
C ILE A 98 8.84 1.58 -7.54
N ASP A 99 8.67 0.87 -6.44
CA ASP A 99 8.23 -0.54 -6.46
C ASP A 99 6.71 -0.68 -6.60
N VAL A 100 5.99 0.35 -6.12
CA VAL A 100 4.54 0.35 -5.97
C VAL A 100 3.93 1.64 -6.52
N ILE A 101 2.82 1.53 -7.23
CA ILE A 101 1.96 2.65 -7.60
C ILE A 101 0.75 2.67 -6.67
N SER A 102 0.50 3.77 -5.97
CA SER A 102 -0.63 3.93 -5.06
C SER A 102 -1.62 4.95 -5.61
N MET A 103 -2.82 4.50 -6.01
CA MET A 103 -3.78 5.33 -6.73
C MET A 103 -5.16 5.40 -6.09
N LYS A 104 -5.86 6.51 -6.32
CA LYS A 104 -7.27 6.60 -5.98
C LYS A 104 -8.09 5.61 -6.83
N SER A 105 -8.89 4.76 -6.19
CA SER A 105 -9.60 3.63 -6.82
C SER A 105 -10.47 4.03 -8.02
N SER A 106 -11.07 5.23 -7.99
CA SER A 106 -11.91 5.75 -9.06
C SER A 106 -11.16 5.97 -10.38
N PHE A 107 -9.83 6.10 -10.34
CA PHE A 107 -9.00 6.25 -11.53
C PHE A 107 -8.46 4.92 -12.05
N VAL A 108 -8.64 3.81 -11.32
CA VAL A 108 -8.03 2.53 -11.67
C VAL A 108 -8.94 1.72 -12.59
N THR A 109 -8.35 1.31 -13.72
CA THR A 109 -8.95 0.48 -14.77
C THR A 109 -8.10 -0.76 -15.02
N GLN A 110 -8.63 -1.74 -15.76
CA GLN A 110 -7.87 -2.94 -16.14
C GLN A 110 -6.59 -2.59 -16.91
N SER A 111 -6.66 -1.60 -17.82
CA SER A 111 -5.50 -1.14 -18.59
C SER A 111 -4.39 -0.58 -17.69
N ILE A 112 -4.75 0.17 -16.64
CA ILE A 112 -3.77 0.70 -15.68
C ILE A 112 -3.12 -0.45 -14.91
N VAL A 113 -3.90 -1.42 -14.42
CA VAL A 113 -3.35 -2.57 -13.70
C VAL A 113 -2.39 -3.36 -14.59
N SER A 114 -2.78 -3.65 -15.83
CA SER A 114 -1.92 -4.34 -16.79
C SER A 114 -0.62 -3.59 -17.10
N GLN A 115 -0.66 -2.26 -17.23
CA GLN A 115 0.53 -1.44 -17.45
C GLN A 115 1.46 -1.45 -16.23
N VAL A 116 0.92 -1.32 -15.01
CA VAL A 116 1.73 -1.34 -13.78
C VAL A 116 2.38 -2.71 -13.58
N HIS A 117 1.63 -3.80 -13.77
CA HIS A 117 2.18 -5.16 -13.69
C HIS A 117 3.19 -5.46 -14.80
N GLY A 118 2.92 -4.99 -16.03
CA GLY A 118 3.84 -5.12 -17.16
C GLY A 118 5.18 -4.40 -16.94
N ALA A 119 5.20 -3.37 -16.11
CA ALA A 119 6.41 -2.69 -15.64
C ALA A 119 7.08 -3.36 -14.43
N ASN A 120 6.64 -4.58 -14.05
CA ASN A 120 7.10 -5.31 -12.87
C ASN A 120 6.91 -4.54 -11.55
N LYS A 121 5.86 -3.73 -11.46
CA LYS A 121 5.48 -2.97 -10.26
C LYS A 121 4.17 -3.49 -9.68
N LYS A 122 3.90 -3.18 -8.41
CA LYS A 122 2.61 -3.49 -7.76
C LYS A 122 1.70 -2.28 -7.76
N ILE A 123 0.39 -2.50 -7.62
CA ILE A 123 -0.61 -1.42 -7.48
C ILE A 123 -1.38 -1.54 -6.16
N LEU A 124 -1.40 -0.45 -5.41
CA LEU A 124 -2.21 -0.20 -4.21
C LEU A 124 -3.34 0.76 -4.57
N VAL A 125 -4.51 0.56 -3.97
CA VAL A 125 -5.67 1.43 -4.21
C VAL A 125 -6.29 1.96 -2.94
N TRP A 126 -6.66 3.24 -2.95
CA TRP A 126 -7.27 3.94 -1.81
C TRP A 126 -8.43 4.85 -2.26
N THR A 127 -9.36 5.27 -1.41
CA THR A 127 -9.84 4.54 -0.23
C THR A 127 -11.06 3.73 -0.66
N VAL A 128 -11.07 2.43 -0.38
CA VAL A 128 -12.07 1.49 -0.88
C VAL A 128 -12.92 0.99 0.29
N ASN A 129 -14.16 1.45 0.39
CA ASN A 129 -15.00 1.19 1.57
C ASN A 129 -16.30 0.42 1.28
N SER A 130 -16.76 0.38 0.02
CA SER A 130 -17.97 -0.34 -0.38
C SER A 130 -17.66 -1.74 -0.89
N ARG A 131 -18.59 -2.67 -0.70
CA ARG A 131 -18.49 -4.03 -1.25
C ARG A 131 -18.25 -4.03 -2.75
N SER A 132 -19.01 -3.22 -3.49
CA SER A 132 -18.90 -3.13 -4.96
C SER A 132 -17.52 -2.68 -5.41
N GLU A 133 -16.91 -1.71 -4.71
CA GLU A 133 -15.56 -1.27 -5.04
C GLU A 133 -14.50 -2.30 -4.61
N ILE A 134 -14.65 -2.97 -3.46
CA ILE A 134 -13.76 -4.08 -3.06
C ILE A 134 -13.78 -5.19 -4.11
N GLU A 135 -14.98 -5.60 -4.54
CA GLU A 135 -15.19 -6.62 -5.57
C GLU A 135 -14.61 -6.17 -6.93
N ARG A 136 -14.80 -4.91 -7.31
CA ARG A 136 -14.23 -4.33 -8.52
C ARG A 136 -12.71 -4.37 -8.48
N MET A 137 -12.10 -3.84 -7.42
CA MET A 137 -10.64 -3.81 -7.25
C MET A 137 -10.03 -5.21 -7.22
N SER A 138 -10.66 -6.15 -6.51
CA SER A 138 -10.23 -7.55 -6.49
C SER A 138 -10.30 -8.21 -7.87
N ARG A 139 -11.33 -7.91 -8.67
CA ARG A 139 -11.44 -8.41 -10.05
C ARG A 139 -10.40 -7.82 -10.99
N LEU A 140 -10.08 -6.53 -10.83
CA LEU A 140 -9.03 -5.89 -11.62
C LEU A 140 -7.63 -6.45 -11.34
N GLY A 141 -7.44 -7.16 -10.22
CA GLY A 141 -6.16 -7.77 -9.85
C GLY A 141 -5.22 -6.82 -9.10
N VAL A 142 -5.74 -5.81 -8.39
CA VAL A 142 -4.89 -4.93 -7.58
C VAL A 142 -4.17 -5.72 -6.47
N ASN A 143 -2.97 -5.29 -6.09
CA ASN A 143 -2.15 -6.04 -5.12
C ASN A 143 -2.57 -5.77 -3.66
N ASN A 144 -3.12 -4.60 -3.35
CA ASN A 144 -3.58 -4.28 -1.99
C ASN A 144 -4.64 -3.17 -2.01
N ILE A 145 -5.52 -3.18 -1.00
CA ILE A 145 -6.64 -2.28 -0.82
C ILE A 145 -6.48 -1.53 0.51
N ILE A 146 -6.43 -0.20 0.44
CA ILE A 146 -6.46 0.69 1.60
C ILE A 146 -7.92 1.07 1.89
N THR A 147 -8.36 0.82 3.11
CA THR A 147 -9.77 0.89 3.51
C THR A 147 -9.90 1.36 4.96
N ASP A 148 -11.00 2.04 5.26
CA ASP A 148 -11.39 2.37 6.63
C ASP A 148 -12.06 1.17 7.33
N ARG A 149 -12.33 0.07 6.61
CA ARG A 149 -13.06 -1.12 7.08
C ARG A 149 -12.29 -2.42 6.83
N PRO A 150 -11.12 -2.63 7.46
CA PRO A 150 -10.21 -3.74 7.14
C PRO A 150 -10.83 -5.12 7.36
N PHE A 151 -11.58 -5.33 8.45
CA PHE A 151 -12.26 -6.60 8.71
C PHE A 151 -13.32 -6.92 7.66
N TYR A 152 -14.13 -5.92 7.29
CA TYR A 152 -15.16 -6.07 6.26
C TYR A 152 -14.55 -6.35 4.88
N ALA A 153 -13.49 -5.62 4.51
CA ALA A 153 -12.80 -5.87 3.25
C ALA A 153 -12.21 -7.28 3.19
N LYS A 154 -11.61 -7.76 4.28
CA LYS A 154 -11.11 -9.13 4.40
C LYS A 154 -12.22 -10.17 4.21
N GLU A 155 -13.36 -9.97 4.85
CA GLU A 155 -14.52 -10.87 4.72
C GLU A 155 -15.03 -10.95 3.27
N VAL A 156 -15.19 -9.80 2.60
CA VAL A 156 -15.63 -9.73 1.20
C VAL A 156 -14.63 -10.44 0.29
N ILE A 157 -13.33 -10.18 0.42
CA ILE A 157 -12.28 -10.80 -0.41
C ILE A 157 -12.23 -12.32 -0.19
N PHE A 158 -12.37 -12.78 1.06
CA PHE A 158 -12.37 -14.21 1.37
C PHE A 158 -13.51 -14.94 0.67
N LYS A 159 -14.74 -14.39 0.73
CA LYS A 159 -15.91 -14.94 0.04
C LYS A 159 -15.70 -15.03 -1.48
N LEU A 160 -15.21 -13.96 -2.11
CA LEU A 160 -14.92 -13.95 -3.55
C LEU A 160 -13.88 -14.97 -3.98
N THR A 161 -12.90 -15.25 -3.12
CA THR A 161 -11.83 -16.20 -3.42
C THR A 161 -12.35 -17.63 -3.33
N ALA A 162 -13.14 -17.93 -2.29
CA ALA A 162 -13.80 -19.21 -2.14
C ALA A 162 -14.74 -19.51 -3.33
N ASP A 163 -15.56 -18.55 -3.73
CA ASP A 163 -16.48 -18.71 -4.87
C ASP A 163 -15.72 -19.00 -6.18
N ARG A 164 -14.63 -18.26 -6.44
CA ARG A 164 -13.78 -18.49 -7.63
C ARG A 164 -13.12 -19.87 -7.63
N PHE A 165 -12.69 -20.36 -6.47
CA PHE A 165 -12.11 -21.69 -6.33
C PHE A 165 -13.15 -22.77 -6.66
N ILE A 166 -14.37 -22.66 -6.11
CA ILE A 166 -15.46 -23.60 -6.38
C ILE A 166 -15.81 -23.61 -7.87
N VAL A 167 -15.96 -22.45 -8.51
CA VAL A 167 -16.25 -22.37 -9.94
C VAL A 167 -15.13 -23.01 -10.78
N THR A 168 -13.87 -22.77 -10.41
CA THR A 168 -12.72 -23.39 -11.10
C THR A 168 -12.74 -24.90 -10.94
N LEU A 169 -12.99 -25.41 -9.74
CA LEU A 169 -13.09 -26.84 -9.46
C LEU A 169 -14.23 -27.50 -10.25
N LEU A 170 -15.42 -26.88 -10.29
CA LEU A 170 -16.56 -27.37 -11.07
C LEU A 170 -16.24 -27.42 -12.56
N LYS A 171 -15.53 -26.42 -13.11
CA LYS A 171 -15.09 -26.44 -14.51
C LYS A 171 -14.11 -27.56 -14.82
N VAL A 172 -13.25 -27.93 -13.87
CA VAL A 172 -12.34 -29.07 -14.05
C VAL A 172 -13.11 -30.38 -14.03
N ILE A 173 -14.00 -30.57 -13.05
CA ILE A 173 -14.77 -31.82 -12.88
C ILE A 173 -15.81 -32.02 -13.99
N LEU A 174 -16.46 -30.96 -14.48
CA LEU A 174 -17.49 -31.07 -15.51
C LEU A 174 -16.93 -31.14 -16.95
N ASN A 175 -15.66 -30.80 -17.15
CA ASN A 175 -14.98 -30.89 -18.45
C ASN A 175 -13.98 -32.07 -18.51
N SER A 176 -14.03 -32.99 -17.53
CA SER A 176 -13.29 -34.27 -17.50
C SER A 176 -14.26 -35.43 -17.64
#